data_AF-A0A3D8H921-F1
#
_entry.id   AF-A0A3D8H921-F1
#
_cell.length_a   1.000
_cell.length_b   1.000
_cell.length_c   1.000
_cell.angle_alpha   90.00
_cell.angle_beta   90.00
_cell.angle_gamma   90.00
#
_symmetry.space_group_name_H-M   'P 1'
#
loop_
_entity.id
_entity.type
_entity.pdbx_description
1 polymer ?
#
loop_
_entity_poly.entity_id
_entity_poly.type
_entity_poly.pdbx_seq_one_letter_code
_entity_poly.pdbx_strand_id
1 'polypeptide(L)'
;MDYNRIHILLDKYWRCITTIEEERELRNFFSGKVIPPEFRPYQVWFQTPEAEELPPLGSEFDHKIIERIACARRKKYRRLILSALAATIIFCIILFILLLTTSFISDNVYL
;
A
#
# COMPACT_ATOMS: atom_id res chain seq x y z
N MET A 1 4.31 0.52 43.82
CA MET A 1 3.92 1.20 42.57
C MET A 1 2.74 0.44 42.00
N ASP A 2 1.68 1.13 41.60
CA ASP A 2 0.53 0.47 40.98
C ASP A 2 0.83 0.24 39.48
N TYR A 3 0.96 -1.02 39.08
CA TYR A 3 1.26 -1.43 37.70
C TYR A 3 0.00 -1.57 36.82
N ASN A 4 -1.19 -1.28 37.36
CA ASN A 4 -2.45 -1.37 36.63
C ASN A 4 -2.45 -0.52 35.34
N ARG A 5 -1.79 0.64 35.36
CA ARG A 5 -1.66 1.51 34.17
C ARG A 5 -0.94 0.80 33.02
N ILE A 6 0.16 0.10 33.31
CA ILE A 6 0.96 -0.62 32.29
C ILE A 6 0.16 -1.79 31.71
N HIS A 7 -0.63 -2.49 32.52
CA HIS A 7 -1.54 -3.54 32.03
C HIS A 7 -2.58 -2.98 31.04
N ILE A 8 -3.21 -1.85 31.38
CA ILE A 8 -4.18 -1.19 30.49
C ILE A 8 -3.51 -0.76 29.18
N LEU A 9 -2.30 -0.19 29.26
CA LEU A 9 -1.58 0.24 28.07
C LEU A 9 -1.14 -0.93 27.19
N LEU A 10 -0.71 -2.04 27.78
CA LEU A 10 -0.39 -3.27 27.03
C LEU A 10 -1.61 -3.85 26.32
N ASP A 11 -2.78 -3.89 26.98
CA ASP A 11 -4.02 -4.33 26.33
C ASP A 11 -4.39 -3.44 25.14
N LYS A 12 -4.30 -2.12 25.32
CA LYS A 12 -4.50 -1.15 24.22
C LYS A 12 -3.47 -1.35 23.09
N TYR A 13 -2.21 -1.62 23.43
CA TYR A 13 -1.13 -1.82 22.47
C TYR A 13 -1.40 -3.06 21.62
N TRP A 14 -1.82 -4.18 22.24
CA TRP A 14 -2.21 -5.39 21.51
C TRP A 14 -3.42 -5.20 20.61
N ARG A 15 -4.29 -4.24 20.94
CA ARG A 15 -5.45 -3.87 20.14
C ARG A 15 -5.14 -2.82 19.08
N CYS A 16 -3.90 -2.35 18.98
CA CYS A 16 -3.47 -1.29 18.06
C CYS A 16 -4.28 0.01 18.21
N ILE A 17 -4.68 0.35 19.45
CA ILE A 17 -5.45 1.58 19.75
C ILE A 17 -4.66 2.58 20.61
N THR A 18 -3.38 2.34 20.84
CA THR A 18 -2.49 3.25 21.57
C THR A 18 -2.19 4.51 20.78
N THR A 19 -2.06 5.64 21.47
CA THR A 19 -1.48 6.86 20.88
C THR A 19 0.04 6.84 20.95
N ILE A 20 0.71 7.74 20.23
CA ILE A 20 2.18 7.86 20.23
C ILE A 20 2.70 8.18 21.64
N GLU A 21 1.96 8.99 22.40
CA GLU A 21 2.28 9.36 23.77
C GLU A 21 2.16 8.17 24.73
N GLU A 22 1.12 7.34 24.56
CA GLU A 22 0.93 6.10 25.33
C GLU A 22 2.03 5.07 25.03
N GLU A 23 2.48 4.96 23.78
CA GLU A 23 3.63 4.12 23.43
C GLU A 23 4.96 4.65 23.97
N ARG A 24 5.14 5.98 24.01
CA ARG A 24 6.27 6.61 24.71
C ARG A 24 6.25 6.28 26.20
N GLU A 25 5.08 6.31 26.84
CA GLU A 25 4.91 5.91 28.24
C GLU A 25 5.35 4.45 28.46
N LEU A 26 4.91 3.53 27.57
CA LEU A 26 5.37 2.14 27.59
C LEU A 26 6.89 2.02 27.41
N ARG A 27 7.46 2.66 26.39
CA ARG A 27 8.93 2.65 26.15
C ARG A 27 9.72 3.18 27.34
N ASN A 28 9.28 4.28 27.94
CA ASN A 28 9.91 4.87 29.13
C ASN A 28 9.84 3.95 30.35
N PHE A 29 8.76 3.19 30.51
CA PHE A 29 8.66 2.17 31.56
C PHE A 29 9.67 1.03 31.33
N PHE A 30 9.76 0.54 30.10
CA PHE A 30 10.63 -0.59 29.73
C PHE A 30 12.11 -0.24 29.55
N SER A 31 12.45 1.05 29.44
CA SER A 31 13.84 1.54 29.45
C SER A 31 14.43 1.64 30.87
N GLY A 32 13.59 1.54 31.90
CA GLY A 32 14.02 1.53 33.30
C GLY A 32 14.86 0.31 33.67
N LYS A 33 15.81 0.48 34.61
CA LYS A 33 16.74 -0.59 35.06
C LYS A 33 16.07 -1.69 35.91
N VAL A 34 14.92 -1.43 36.52
CA VAL A 34 14.24 -2.36 37.44
C VAL A 34 12.81 -2.58 36.95
N ILE A 35 12.58 -3.72 36.30
CA ILE A 35 11.27 -4.11 35.77
C ILE A 35 10.75 -5.32 36.56
N PRO A 36 9.48 -5.31 37.00
CA PRO A 36 8.86 -6.46 37.67
C PRO A 36 8.94 -7.73 36.81
N PRO A 37 9.06 -8.92 37.44
CA PRO A 37 9.24 -10.19 36.73
C PRO A 37 8.12 -10.50 35.72
N GLU A 38 6.90 -10.02 35.96
CA GLU A 38 5.75 -10.19 35.05
C GLU A 38 5.89 -9.45 33.72
N PHE A 39 6.61 -8.32 33.69
CA PHE A 39 6.77 -7.50 32.49
C PHE A 39 8.09 -7.77 31.74
N ARG A 40 9.04 -8.48 32.34
CA ARG A 40 10.33 -8.82 31.70
C ARG A 40 10.19 -9.43 30.30
N PRO A 41 9.24 -10.34 30.01
CA PRO A 41 9.09 -10.90 28.68
C PRO A 41 8.81 -9.85 27.59
N TYR A 42 8.11 -8.77 27.95
CA TYR A 42 7.71 -7.72 27.01
C TYR A 42 8.80 -6.68 26.78
N GLN A 43 9.83 -6.65 27.63
CA GLN A 43 10.86 -5.61 27.58
C GLN A 43 11.54 -5.50 26.22
N VAL A 44 11.83 -6.64 25.58
CA VAL A 44 12.50 -6.69 24.27
C VAL A 44 11.70 -5.99 23.16
N TRP A 45 10.37 -5.87 23.32
CA TRP A 45 9.50 -5.22 22.32
C TRP A 45 9.57 -3.70 22.37
N PHE A 46 9.95 -3.13 23.51
CA PHE A 46 9.96 -1.69 23.75
C PHE A 46 11.37 -1.10 23.85
N GLN A 47 12.41 -1.88 23.56
CA GLN A 47 13.81 -1.44 23.54
C GLN A 47 14.24 -0.77 22.23
N THR A 48 13.39 -0.76 21.20
CA THR A 48 13.72 -0.14 19.92
C THR A 48 13.76 1.39 20.06
N PRO A 49 14.80 2.07 19.55
CA PRO A 49 14.87 3.53 19.55
C PRO A 49 13.69 4.13 18.80
N GLU A 50 13.33 5.36 19.15
CA GLU A 50 12.23 6.05 18.48
C GLU A 50 12.53 6.21 16.98
N ALA A 51 11.49 6.07 16.15
CA ALA A 51 11.64 6.27 14.71
C ALA A 51 12.15 7.69 14.38
N GLU A 52 11.89 8.66 15.27
CA GLU A 52 12.39 10.04 15.17
C GLU A 52 13.90 10.16 15.44
N GLU A 53 14.50 9.22 16.20
CA GLU A 53 15.94 9.18 16.49
C GLU A 53 16.74 8.44 15.42
N LEU A 54 16.07 7.68 14.57
CA LEU A 54 16.74 6.96 13.49
C LEU A 54 17.24 7.95 12.43
N PRO A 55 18.44 7.73 11.87
CA PRO A 55 18.92 8.55 10.77
C PRO A 55 17.90 8.49 9.62
N PRO A 56 17.64 9.61 8.94
CA PRO A 56 16.75 9.62 7.80
C PRO A 56 17.26 8.63 6.75
N LEU A 57 16.33 8.00 6.04
CA LEU A 57 16.67 7.11 4.94
C LEU A 57 17.49 7.90 3.90
N GLY A 58 18.56 7.30 3.40
CA GLY A 58 19.44 7.94 2.43
C GLY A 58 18.72 8.22 1.11
N SER A 59 19.22 9.19 0.33
CA SER A 59 18.63 9.59 -0.96
C SER A 59 18.51 8.44 -1.97
N GLU A 60 19.38 7.43 -1.89
CA GLU A 60 19.27 6.22 -2.72
C GLU A 60 17.98 5.43 -2.48
N PHE A 61 17.48 5.42 -1.24
CA PHE A 61 16.22 4.77 -0.89
C PHE A 61 15.07 5.44 -1.63
N ASP A 62 15.00 6.77 -1.53
CA ASP A 62 13.96 7.57 -2.19
C ASP A 62 13.99 7.37 -3.71
N HIS A 63 15.17 7.42 -4.32
CA HIS A 63 15.33 7.16 -5.75
C HIS A 63 14.76 5.78 -6.14
N LYS A 64 15.11 4.73 -5.39
CA LYS A 64 14.65 3.36 -5.65
C LYS A 64 13.13 3.21 -5.48
N ILE A 65 12.54 3.86 -4.47
CA ILE A 65 11.10 3.84 -4.23
C ILE A 65 10.36 4.58 -5.34
N ILE A 66 10.79 5.79 -5.67
CA ILE A 66 10.21 6.60 -6.74
C ILE A 66 10.29 5.85 -8.08
N GLU A 67 11.42 5.21 -8.38
CA GLU A 67 11.58 4.42 -9.59
C GLU A 67 10.61 3.22 -9.62
N ARG A 68 10.47 2.49 -8.50
CA ARG A 68 9.50 1.38 -8.39
C ARG A 68 8.07 1.85 -8.60
N ILE A 69 7.67 2.96 -8.01
CA ILE A 69 6.34 3.57 -8.18
C ILE A 69 6.14 3.96 -9.65
N ALA A 70 7.12 4.63 -10.26
CA ALA A 70 7.08 5.05 -11.66
C ALA A 70 6.98 3.85 -12.61
N CYS A 71 7.74 2.78 -12.37
CA CYS A 71 7.69 1.55 -13.15
C CYS A 71 6.32 0.87 -13.08
N ALA A 72 5.74 0.77 -11.88
CA ALA A 72 4.39 0.22 -11.69
C ALA A 72 3.33 1.05 -12.45
N ARG A 73 3.40 2.38 -12.35
CA ARG A 73 2.51 3.30 -13.06
C ARG A 73 2.64 3.18 -14.59
N ARG A 74 3.88 3.13 -15.11
CA ARG A 74 4.16 2.96 -16.55
C ARG A 74 3.61 1.65 -17.10
N LYS A 75 3.76 0.55 -16.35
CA LYS A 75 3.17 -0.76 -16.73
C LYS A 75 1.64 -0.70 -16.79
N LYS A 76 0.98 -0.04 -15.84
CA LYS A 76 -0.49 0.14 -15.86
C LYS A 76 -0.94 0.97 -17.06
N TYR A 77 -0.30 2.11 -17.32
CA TYR A 77 -0.66 2.99 -18.43
C TYR A 77 -0.45 2.32 -19.80
N ARG A 78 0.66 1.58 -19.98
CA ARG A 78 0.89 0.80 -21.20
C ARG A 78 -0.19 -0.26 -21.44
N ARG A 79 -0.63 -0.98 -20.39
CA ARG A 79 -1.73 -1.96 -20.53
C ARG A 79 -3.03 -1.28 -20.96
N LEU A 80 -3.34 -0.12 -20.39
CA LEU A 80 -4.53 0.66 -20.75
C LEU A 80 -4.49 1.15 -22.20
N ILE A 81 -3.35 1.67 -22.66
CA ILE A 81 -3.18 2.09 -24.06
C ILE A 81 -3.34 0.90 -25.00
N LEU A 82 -2.66 -0.22 -24.72
CA LEU A 82 -2.75 -1.42 -25.56
C LEU A 82 -4.18 -1.96 -25.62
N SER A 83 -4.92 -1.95 -24.51
CA SER A 83 -6.34 -2.34 -24.53
C SER A 83 -7.22 -1.37 -25.31
N ALA A 84 -6.95 -0.06 -25.23
CA ALA A 84 -7.70 0.94 -25.97
C ALA A 84 -7.46 0.82 -27.48
N LEU A 85 -6.20 0.64 -27.92
CA LEU A 85 -5.84 0.42 -29.32
C LEU A 85 -6.46 -0.88 -29.86
N ALA A 86 -6.49 -1.95 -29.07
CA ALA A 86 -7.16 -3.18 -29.47
C ALA A 86 -8.68 -2.96 -29.65
N ALA A 87 -9.31 -2.23 -28.72
CA ALA A 87 -10.74 -1.90 -28.80
C ALA A 87 -11.08 -1.04 -30.02
N THR A 88 -10.24 -0.05 -30.37
CA THR A 88 -10.45 0.78 -31.57
C THR A 88 -10.30 -0.03 -32.85
N ILE A 89 -9.33 -0.94 -32.93
CA ILE A 89 -9.18 -1.85 -34.09
C ILE A 89 -10.40 -2.75 -34.23
N ILE A 90 -10.87 -3.35 -33.13
CA ILE A 90 -12.09 -4.18 -33.13
C ILE A 90 -13.29 -3.38 -33.62
N PHE A 91 -13.45 -2.14 -33.14
CA PHE A 91 -14.53 -1.25 -33.57
C PHE A 91 -14.46 -0.96 -35.08
N CYS A 92 -13.28 -0.66 -35.62
CA CYS A 92 -13.09 -0.44 -37.06
C CYS A 92 -13.41 -1.70 -37.89
N ILE A 93 -13.03 -2.89 -37.41
CA ILE A 93 -13.35 -4.16 -38.08
C ILE A 93 -14.86 -4.38 -38.10
N ILE A 94 -15.55 -4.16 -36.98
CA ILE A 94 -17.01 -4.28 -36.91
C ILE A 94 -17.68 -3.30 -37.87
N LEU A 95 -17.23 -2.04 -37.91
CA LEU A 95 -17.75 -1.03 -38.82
C LEU A 95 -17.55 -1.43 -40.28
N PHE A 96 -16.37 -1.96 -40.63
CA PHE A 96 -16.07 -2.43 -41.98
C PHE A 96 -16.94 -3.62 -42.40
N ILE A 97 -17.14 -4.60 -41.51
CA ILE A 97 -18.05 -5.72 -41.76
C ILE A 97 -19.48 -5.21 -41.95
N LEU A 98 -19.94 -4.27 -41.12
CA LEU A 98 -21.28 -3.70 -41.25
C LEU A 98 -21.44 -2.99 -42.60
N LEU A 99 -20.45 -2.20 -43.02
CA LEU A 99 -20.43 -1.55 -44.34
C LEU A 99 -20.51 -2.58 -45.48
N LEU A 100 -19.68 -3.62 -45.43
CA LEU A 100 -19.73 -4.72 -46.40
C LEU A 100 -21.12 -5.36 -46.46
N THR A 101 -21.72 -5.69 -45.31
CA THR A 101 -23.06 -6.31 -45.29
C THR A 101 -24.13 -5.38 -45.88
N THR A 102 -24.06 -4.07 -45.64
CA THR A 102 -25.00 -3.12 -46.26
C THR A 102 -24.84 -3.03 -47.77
N SER A 103 -23.61 -3.08 -48.29
CA SER A 103 -23.34 -3.08 -49.73
C SER A 103 -23.89 -4.35 -50.40
N PHE A 104 -23.69 -5.51 -49.79
CA PHE A 104 -24.21 -6.78 -50.32
C PHE A 104 -25.74 -6.83 -50.35
N ILE A 105 -26.41 -6.24 -49.36
CA ILE A 105 -27.88 -6.19 -49.33
C ILE A 105 -28.43 -5.25 -50.40
N SER A 106 -27.81 -4.09 -50.64
CA SER A 106 -28.27 -3.19 -51.70
C SER A 106 -28.19 -3.85 -53.07
N ASP A 107 -27.09 -4.52 -53.39
CA ASP A 107 -26.92 -5.17 -54.70
C ASP A 107 -27.93 -6.30 -54.94
N ASN A 108 -28.40 -6.96 -53.88
CA ASN A 108 -29.37 -8.06 -53.95
C ASN A 108 -30.84 -7.57 -53.96
N VAL A 109 -31.12 -6.32 -53.60
CA VAL A 109 -32.48 -5.71 -53.61
C VAL A 109 -32.78 -5.03 -54.95
N TYR A 110 -31.76 -4.68 -55.75
CA TYR A 110 -31.93 -4.09 -57.10
C TYR A 110 -31.93 -5.13 -58.23
N LEU A 111 -32.04 -6.42 -57.91
CA LEU A 111 -32.22 -7.56 -58.82
C LEU A 111 -33.63 -8.14 -58.67
#